data_AF-A0AAV6KBK8-F1
#
_entry.id   AF-A0AAV6KBK8-F1
#
_cell.length_a   1.000
_cell.length_b   1.000
_cell.length_c   1.000
_cell.angle_alpha   90.00
_cell.angle_beta   90.00
_cell.angle_gamma   90.00
#
_symmetry.space_group_name_H-M   'P 1'
#
loop_
_entity.id
_entity.type
_entity.pdbx_description
1 polymer ?
#
loop_
_entity_poly.entity_id
_entity_poly.type
_entity_poly.pdbx_seq_one_letter_code
_entity_poly.pdbx_strand_id
1 'polypeptide(L)'
;MKVNNVVLLPEIVPDLPAEFKERIQNLGGTMATLVIQKELEATDVSDDHKRLSLPRGKLKDKEFLSGDKKAFRQNSKGVAEMAARLIAENGKEHEIDIREWNMSKGIYNVVKGWIDVVSTHGLGEFGGALPAMF
;
A
#
# COMPACT_ATOMS: atom_id res chain seq x y z
N MET A 1 13.36 14.40 41.04
CA MET A 1 13.20 14.23 39.58
C MET A 1 12.76 12.79 39.32
N LYS A 2 11.61 12.57 38.67
CA LYS A 2 11.22 11.24 38.19
C LYS A 2 11.73 11.11 36.76
N VAL A 3 12.69 10.21 36.55
CA VAL A 3 13.19 9.88 35.21
C VAL A 3 12.19 8.89 34.61
N ASN A 4 11.38 9.34 33.67
CA ASN A 4 10.49 8.46 32.93
C ASN A 4 11.32 7.73 31.87
N ASN A 5 11.84 6.55 32.22
CA ASN A 5 12.40 5.62 31.24
C ASN A 5 11.25 5.08 30.38
N VAL A 6 10.99 5.73 29.25
CA VAL A 6 10.18 5.14 28.18
C VAL A 6 11.06 4.07 27.52
N VAL A 7 10.83 2.81 27.87
CA VAL A 7 11.38 1.68 27.14
C VAL A 7 10.65 1.63 25.81
N LEU A 8 11.28 2.14 24.74
CA LEU A 8 10.81 1.95 23.38
C LEU A 8 11.04 0.49 23.01
N LEU A 9 10.01 -0.34 23.14
CA LEU A 9 10.03 -1.69 22.57
C LEU A 9 10.22 -1.55 21.04
N PRO A 10 11.09 -2.37 20.42
CA PRO A 10 11.20 -2.37 18.96
C PRO A 10 9.82 -2.68 18.38
N GLU A 11 9.39 -1.87 17.41
CA GLU A 11 8.15 -2.08 16.68
C GLU A 11 8.22 -3.48 16.05
N ILE A 12 7.40 -4.41 16.55
CA ILE A 12 7.35 -5.78 16.02
C ILE A 12 6.71 -5.66 14.63
N VAL A 13 7.53 -5.70 13.59
CA VAL A 13 7.04 -5.84 12.22
C VAL A 13 6.63 -7.30 12.05
N PRO A 14 5.33 -7.60 11.85
CA PRO A 14 4.91 -8.96 11.54
C PRO A 14 5.62 -9.42 10.27
N ASP A 15 6.23 -10.60 10.33
CA ASP A 15 6.85 -11.21 9.17
C ASP A 15 5.79 -11.59 8.14
N LEU A 16 6.11 -11.48 6.85
CA LEU A 16 5.19 -11.85 5.79
C LEU A 16 5.00 -13.38 5.82
N PRO A 17 3.76 -13.92 5.80
CA PRO A 17 3.54 -15.35 5.84
C PRO A 17 4.23 -16.09 4.68
N ALA A 18 4.60 -17.35 4.91
CA ALA A 18 5.43 -18.12 3.99
C ALA A 18 4.78 -18.29 2.60
N GLU A 19 3.47 -18.48 2.57
CA GLU A 19 2.69 -18.61 1.35
C GLU A 19 2.79 -17.37 0.45
N PHE A 20 2.86 -16.17 1.04
CA PHE A 20 3.05 -14.93 0.28
C PHE A 20 4.48 -14.80 -0.23
N LYS A 21 5.48 -15.19 0.57
CA LYS A 21 6.88 -15.20 0.14
C LYS A 21 7.10 -16.13 -1.05
N GLU A 22 6.57 -17.36 -0.98
CA GLU A 22 6.61 -18.30 -2.11
C GLU A 22 5.88 -17.75 -3.33
N ARG A 23 4.72 -17.12 -3.14
CA ARG A 23 3.99 -16.52 -4.26
C ARG A 23 4.79 -15.40 -4.93
N ILE A 24 5.39 -14.49 -4.16
CA ILE A 24 6.24 -13.41 -4.68
C ILE A 24 7.42 -14.00 -5.47
N GLN A 25 8.08 -15.04 -4.95
CA GLN A 25 9.17 -15.73 -5.64
C GLN A 25 8.73 -16.36 -6.97
N ASN A 26 7.57 -17.03 -6.99
CA ASN A 26 6.99 -17.62 -8.20
C ASN A 26 6.64 -16.56 -9.26
N LEU A 27 6.42 -15.30 -8.85
CA LEU A 27 6.21 -14.17 -9.74
C LEU A 27 7.51 -13.47 -10.18
N GLY A 28 8.68 -14.02 -9.82
CA GLY A 28 10.00 -13.47 -10.11
C GLY A 28 10.45 -12.37 -9.15
N GLY A 29 9.71 -12.14 -8.06
CA GLY A 29 10.10 -11.21 -7.00
C GLY A 29 11.17 -11.81 -6.11
N THR A 30 12.09 -10.97 -5.64
CA THR A 30 13.28 -11.42 -4.86
C THR A 30 13.29 -10.91 -3.43
N MET A 31 12.57 -9.84 -3.13
CA MET A 31 12.57 -9.18 -1.83
C MET A 31 11.17 -8.67 -1.49
N ALA A 32 10.75 -8.86 -0.24
CA ALA A 32 9.52 -8.29 0.31
C ALA A 32 9.88 -7.33 1.45
N THR A 33 9.39 -6.11 1.37
CA THR A 33 9.64 -5.05 2.35
C THR A 33 8.30 -4.47 2.77
N LEU A 34 8.10 -4.23 4.07
CA LEU A 34 6.90 -3.52 4.53
C LEU A 34 6.96 -2.06 4.09
N VAL A 35 6.06 -1.66 3.20
CA VAL A 35 6.01 -0.30 2.64
C VAL A 35 5.20 0.63 3.55
N ILE A 36 4.02 0.18 4.00
CA ILE A 36 3.15 0.94 4.90
C ILE A 36 2.26 0.01 5.73
N GLN A 37 1.89 0.46 6.92
CA GLN A 37 0.78 -0.13 7.67
C GLN A 37 -0.07 1.03 8.18
N LYS A 38 -1.35 1.05 7.82
CA LYS A 38 -2.30 2.09 8.24
C LYS A 38 -3.70 1.52 8.39
N GLU A 39 -4.51 2.20 9.21
CA GLU A 39 -5.96 2.03 9.15
C GLU A 39 -6.49 2.67 7.87
N LEU A 40 -7.45 2.03 7.20
CA LEU A 40 -8.08 2.61 6.03
C LEU A 40 -8.91 3.83 6.43
N GLU A 41 -8.72 4.94 5.72
CA GLU A 41 -9.52 6.14 5.92
C GLU A 41 -10.84 6.03 5.15
N ALA A 42 -11.86 6.79 5.53
CA ALA A 42 -13.15 6.80 4.83
C ALA A 42 -12.99 7.09 3.33
N THR A 43 -12.04 7.96 2.97
CA THR A 43 -11.72 8.25 1.57
C THR A 43 -11.08 7.06 0.85
N ASP A 44 -10.38 6.17 1.56
CA ASP A 44 -9.76 5.01 0.94
C ASP A 44 -10.80 3.99 0.46
N VAL A 45 -11.93 3.89 1.15
CA VAL A 45 -12.97 2.89 0.85
C VAL A 45 -14.22 3.48 0.19
N SER A 46 -14.31 4.80 0.07
CA SER A 46 -15.47 5.46 -0.57
C SER A 46 -15.57 5.19 -2.08
N ASP A 47 -16.81 5.01 -2.55
CA ASP A 47 -17.15 4.90 -3.96
C ASP A 47 -16.87 6.19 -4.75
N ASP A 48 -16.75 7.34 -4.08
CA ASP A 48 -16.44 8.60 -4.75
C ASP A 48 -14.96 8.71 -5.10
N HIS A 49 -14.06 8.31 -4.19
CA HIS A 49 -12.62 8.49 -4.37
C HIS A 49 -11.93 7.30 -5.06
N LYS A 50 -12.40 6.07 -4.80
CA LYS A 50 -11.94 4.82 -5.42
C LYS A 50 -10.41 4.67 -5.45
N ARG A 51 -9.73 5.01 -4.35
CA ARG A 51 -8.26 4.97 -4.28
C ARG A 51 -7.76 4.64 -2.87
N LEU A 52 -6.63 3.95 -2.76
CA LEU A 52 -5.86 3.86 -1.52
C LEU A 52 -4.76 4.91 -1.51
N SER A 53 -4.73 5.72 -0.47
CA SER A 53 -3.74 6.77 -0.26
C SER A 53 -2.49 6.24 0.46
N LEU A 54 -1.32 6.42 -0.14
CA LEU A 54 0.00 6.07 0.40
C LEU A 54 0.87 7.35 0.56
N PRO A 55 0.70 8.11 1.66
CA PRO A 55 1.43 9.35 1.86
C PRO A 55 2.94 9.09 1.99
N ARG A 56 3.79 9.78 1.21
CA ARG A 56 5.24 9.53 1.20
C ARG A 56 5.90 9.69 2.57
N GLY A 57 5.41 10.65 3.36
CA GLY A 57 5.87 10.86 4.74
C GLY A 57 5.60 9.69 5.69
N LYS A 58 4.65 8.81 5.37
CA LYS A 58 4.23 7.66 6.18
C LYS A 58 4.80 6.31 5.72
N LEU A 59 5.48 6.29 4.57
CA LEU A 59 6.14 5.07 4.09
C LEU A 59 7.30 4.71 5.01
N LYS A 60 7.42 3.42 5.33
CA LYS A 60 8.55 2.86 6.08
C LYS A 60 9.77 2.74 5.17
N ASP A 61 9.58 2.26 3.95
CA ASP A 61 10.60 2.28 2.90
C ASP A 61 10.62 3.63 2.16
N LYS A 62 11.69 4.41 2.31
CA LYS A 62 11.87 5.70 1.63
C LYS A 62 12.25 5.56 0.17
N GLU A 63 12.77 4.39 -0.21
CA GLU A 63 13.16 4.05 -1.57
C GLU A 63 12.05 3.31 -2.32
N PHE A 64 10.84 3.22 -1.75
CA PHE A 64 9.67 2.65 -2.41
C PHE A 64 9.49 3.25 -3.82
N LEU A 65 9.50 2.37 -4.84
CA LEU A 65 9.40 2.70 -6.27
C LEU A 65 10.53 3.58 -6.85
N SER A 66 11.60 3.83 -6.10
CA SER A 66 12.75 4.62 -6.56
C SER A 66 13.45 3.96 -7.76
N GLY A 67 13.63 2.65 -7.72
CA GLY A 67 14.21 1.83 -8.79
C GLY A 67 13.30 1.68 -10.01
N ASP A 68 11.99 1.81 -9.80
CA ASP A 68 10.95 1.60 -10.81
C ASP A 68 10.53 2.89 -11.51
N LYS A 69 11.25 4.00 -11.32
CA LYS A 69 10.95 5.29 -11.98
C LYS A 69 10.83 5.18 -13.50
N LYS A 70 11.53 4.23 -14.13
CA LYS A 70 11.44 3.98 -15.59
C LYS A 70 10.16 3.25 -16.00
N ALA A 71 9.49 2.55 -15.08
CA ALA A 71 8.22 1.88 -15.32
C ALA A 71 7.02 2.85 -15.23
N PHE A 72 7.22 4.05 -14.66
CA PHE A 72 6.22 5.10 -14.71
C PHE A 72 6.10 5.69 -16.12
N ARG A 73 4.87 5.69 -16.63
CA ARG A 73 4.46 6.38 -17.87
C ARG A 73 3.56 7.55 -17.52
N GLN A 74 3.47 8.55 -18.39
CA GLN A 74 2.43 9.57 -18.26
C GLN A 74 1.12 9.05 -18.84
N ASN A 75 0.03 9.20 -18.09
CA ASN A 75 -1.30 8.89 -18.59
C ASN A 75 -1.88 10.05 -19.42
N SER A 76 -3.10 9.87 -19.93
CA SER A 76 -3.77 10.88 -20.77
C SER A 76 -3.97 12.25 -20.10
N LYS A 77 -3.83 12.32 -18.77
CA LYS A 77 -3.89 13.56 -17.97
C LYS A 77 -2.51 14.08 -17.56
N GLY A 78 -1.43 13.50 -18.08
CA GLY A 78 -0.04 13.86 -17.74
C GLY A 78 0.41 13.41 -16.35
N VAL A 79 -0.35 12.55 -15.67
CA VAL A 79 0.00 12.02 -14.34
C VAL A 79 0.88 10.79 -14.51
N ALA A 80 1.96 10.70 -13.74
CA ALA A 80 2.82 9.53 -13.73
C ALA A 80 2.07 8.33 -13.13
N GLU A 81 1.99 7.23 -13.87
CA GLU A 81 1.34 5.99 -13.46
C GLU A 81 2.16 4.75 -13.82
N MET A 82 2.02 3.71 -13.02
CA MET A 82 2.66 2.41 -13.21
C MET A 82 1.63 1.31 -12.95
N ALA A 83 1.56 0.33 -13.86
CA ALA A 83 0.74 -0.86 -13.65
C ALA A 83 1.45 -1.80 -12.67
N ALA A 84 0.71 -2.39 -11.74
CA ALA A 84 1.22 -3.31 -10.74
C ALA A 84 0.18 -4.41 -10.44
N ARG A 85 0.59 -5.41 -9.66
CA ARG A 85 -0.29 -6.46 -9.15
C ARG A 85 -0.33 -6.38 -7.63
N LEU A 86 -1.54 -6.43 -7.09
CA LEU A 86 -1.79 -6.50 -5.65
C LEU A 86 -2.25 -7.91 -5.31
N ILE A 87 -1.56 -8.55 -4.37
CA ILE A 87 -1.94 -9.86 -3.84
C ILE A 87 -2.62 -9.63 -2.50
N ALA A 88 -3.92 -9.89 -2.42
CA ALA A 88 -4.68 -9.69 -1.20
C ALA A 88 -4.49 -10.85 -0.19
N GLU A 89 -5.01 -10.70 1.03
CA GLU A 89 -4.83 -11.66 2.14
C GLU A 89 -5.28 -13.10 1.83
N ASN A 90 -6.24 -13.29 0.92
CA ASN A 90 -6.69 -14.61 0.49
C ASN A 90 -5.94 -15.14 -0.75
N GLY A 91 -4.83 -14.49 -1.13
CA GLY A 91 -4.01 -14.82 -2.28
C GLY A 91 -4.57 -14.34 -3.64
N LYS A 92 -5.75 -13.71 -3.68
CA LYS A 92 -6.33 -13.20 -4.92
C LYS A 92 -5.51 -12.02 -5.44
N GLU A 93 -5.14 -12.10 -6.72
CA GLU A 93 -4.44 -11.04 -7.44
C GLU A 93 -5.43 -10.04 -8.05
N HIS A 94 -5.09 -8.75 -7.95
CA HIS A 94 -5.81 -7.65 -8.56
C HIS A 94 -4.84 -6.82 -9.38
N GLU A 95 -5.21 -6.53 -10.62
CA GLU A 95 -4.47 -5.55 -11.43
C GLU A 95 -4.76 -4.15 -10.90
N ILE A 96 -3.70 -3.41 -10.60
CA ILE A 96 -3.80 -2.06 -10.08
C ILE A 96 -2.94 -1.08 -10.88
N ASP A 97 -3.32 0.19 -10.82
CA ASP A 97 -2.43 1.28 -11.22
C ASP A 97 -1.99 2.06 -9.98
N ILE A 98 -0.69 2.31 -9.86
CA ILE A 98 -0.11 3.22 -8.87
C ILE A 98 0.14 4.56 -9.56
N ARG A 99 -0.39 5.65 -9.01
CA ARG A 99 -0.19 7.02 -9.50
C ARG A 99 0.62 7.84 -8.51
N GLU A 100 1.60 8.57 -9.02
CA GLU A 100 2.32 9.58 -8.24
C GLU A 100 1.65 10.94 -8.43
N TRP A 101 1.07 11.48 -7.36
CA TRP A 101 0.52 12.84 -7.39
C TRP A 101 1.50 13.79 -6.71
N ASN A 102 1.98 14.76 -7.49
CA ASN A 102 2.93 15.76 -7.03
C ASN A 102 2.20 16.87 -6.24
N MET A 103 1.80 16.53 -5.02
CA MET A 103 1.30 17.48 -4.01
C MET A 103 2.44 17.93 -3.09
N SER A 104 2.21 18.97 -2.27
CA SER A 104 3.23 19.53 -1.36
C SER A 104 3.94 18.51 -0.45
N LYS A 105 3.27 17.39 -0.11
CA LYS A 105 3.85 16.30 0.69
C LYS A 105 4.17 15.03 -0.10
N GLY A 106 3.83 14.99 -1.38
CA GLY A 106 3.91 13.81 -2.26
C GLY A 106 3.04 12.64 -1.80
N ILE A 107 2.30 12.04 -2.72
CA ILE A 107 1.45 10.88 -2.41
C ILE A 107 1.44 9.89 -3.56
N TYR A 108 1.55 8.61 -3.25
CA TYR A 108 1.19 7.56 -4.18
C TYR A 108 -0.26 7.16 -3.94
N ASN A 109 -1.01 6.93 -5.00
CA ASN A 109 -2.37 6.41 -4.91
C ASN A 109 -2.46 5.10 -5.68
N VAL A 110 -2.93 4.04 -5.03
CA VAL A 110 -3.42 2.85 -5.73
C VAL A 110 -4.83 3.19 -6.21
N VAL A 111 -5.07 3.16 -7.51
CA VAL A 111 -6.31 3.68 -8.12
C VAL A 111 -7.11 2.58 -8.82
N LYS A 112 -6.96 2.41 -10.13
CA LYS A 112 -7.63 1.36 -10.90
C LYS A 112 -7.48 0.02 -10.18
N GLY A 113 -8.56 -0.77 -10.09
CA GLY A 113 -8.60 -2.06 -9.39
C GLY A 113 -8.74 -1.98 -7.86
N TRP A 114 -8.45 -0.84 -7.22
CA TRP A 114 -8.57 -0.74 -5.76
C TRP A 114 -10.01 -0.90 -5.26
N ILE A 115 -10.99 -0.31 -5.94
CA ILE A 115 -12.40 -0.46 -5.53
C ILE A 115 -12.89 -1.92 -5.65
N ASP A 116 -12.30 -2.69 -6.57
CA ASP A 116 -12.58 -4.12 -6.71
C ASP A 116 -12.00 -4.91 -5.53
N VAL A 117 -10.86 -4.47 -4.98
CA VAL A 117 -10.31 -4.99 -3.72
C VAL A 117 -11.27 -4.67 -2.57
N VAL A 118 -11.69 -3.42 -2.42
CA VAL A 118 -12.60 -2.99 -1.35
C VAL A 118 -13.88 -3.81 -1.33
N SER A 119 -14.52 -3.98 -2.49
CA SER A 119 -15.76 -4.75 -2.63
C SER A 119 -15.54 -6.25 -2.46
N THR A 120 -14.47 -6.83 -3.03
CA THR A 120 -14.18 -8.27 -2.92
C THR A 120 -13.94 -8.69 -1.47
N HIS A 121 -13.32 -7.83 -0.67
CA HIS A 121 -12.85 -8.16 0.69
C HIS A 121 -13.63 -7.44 1.80
N GLY A 122 -14.75 -6.79 1.49
CA GLY A 122 -15.63 -6.18 2.48
C GLY A 122 -15.01 -5.04 3.30
N LEU A 123 -13.97 -4.37 2.77
CA LEU A 123 -13.16 -3.39 3.52
C LEU A 123 -13.90 -2.09 3.86
N GLY A 124 -15.04 -1.83 3.20
CA GLY A 124 -15.89 -0.66 3.45
C GLY A 124 -17.09 -0.92 4.37
N GLU A 125 -17.33 -2.18 4.77
CA GLU A 125 -18.56 -2.58 5.47
C GLU A 125 -18.46 -2.51 7.00
N PHE A 126 -17.28 -2.23 7.56
CA PHE A 126 -17.08 -2.18 9.01
C PHE A 126 -16.44 -0.86 9.44
N GLY A 127 -17.17 -0.07 10.21
CA GLY A 127 -16.65 1.06 10.98
C GLY A 127 -15.75 0.64 12.15
N GLY A 128 -14.84 -0.31 11.91
CA GLY A 128 -13.89 -0.85 12.88
C GLY A 128 -12.59 -1.21 12.16
N ALA A 129 -11.48 -0.65 12.65
CA ALA A 129 -10.15 -0.76 12.06
C ALA A 129 -9.73 -2.21 11.83
N LEU A 130 -9.66 -2.63 10.57
CA LEU A 130 -8.76 -3.71 10.16
C LEU A 130 -7.46 -3.08 9.66
N PRO A 131 -6.30 -3.44 10.22
CA PRO A 131 -5.02 -3.03 9.67
C PRO A 131 -4.85 -3.72 8.32
N ALA A 132 -4.94 -2.94 7.24
CA ALA A 132 -4.60 -3.46 5.94
C ALA A 132 -3.07 -3.53 5.84
N MET A 133 -2.55 -4.74 5.69
CA MET A 133 -1.12 -5.00 5.45
C MET A 133 -0.89 -4.93 3.94
N PHE A 134 -0.15 -3.91 3.49
CA PHE A 134 0.27 -3.72 2.08
C PHE A 134 1.78 -3.60 1.98
#